data_AF-A0A3N1D1B7-F1
#
_entry.id   AF-A0A3N1D1B7-F1
#
_cell.length_a   1.000
_cell.length_b   1.000
_cell.length_c   1.000
_cell.angle_alpha   90.00
_cell.angle_beta   90.00
_cell.angle_gamma   90.00
#
_symmetry.space_group_name_H-M   'P 1'
#
loop_
_entity.id
_entity.type
_entity.pdbx_description
1 polymer ?
#
loop_
_entity_poly.entity_id
_entity_poly.type
_entity_poly.pdbx_seq_one_letter_code
_entity_poly.pdbx_strand_id
1 'polypeptide(L)'
;MKLWIPLLIASSAMALSGCGLLLAGTGEATSAGSVTLLKGEVDPWPFTVEEGDLACEDEEVTFTVDGTTYGLNDAARRHQPDPAPIQADDPQTPGTKISLEHVITEGLAFCGNDDASPQPPTPMPG
;
A
#
# COMPACT_ATOMS: atom_id res chain seq x y z
N MET A 1 47.26 31.06 -54.65
CA MET A 1 47.96 32.08 -53.83
C MET A 1 47.19 32.23 -52.53
N LYS A 2 47.92 32.22 -51.41
CA LYS A 2 47.43 32.39 -50.04
C LYS A 2 46.67 33.72 -49.90
N LEU A 3 45.56 33.73 -49.18
CA LEU A 3 45.18 34.87 -48.33
C LEU A 3 44.47 34.31 -47.09
N TRP A 4 45.17 34.41 -45.97
CA TRP A 4 44.66 34.13 -44.63
C TRP A 4 43.82 35.32 -44.18
N ILE A 5 42.82 35.11 -43.32
CA ILE A 5 42.28 36.16 -42.44
C ILE A 5 41.92 35.45 -41.11
N PRO A 6 42.67 35.69 -40.02
CA PRO A 6 42.25 35.35 -38.68
C PRO A 6 41.68 36.60 -37.98
N LEU A 7 40.47 36.52 -37.42
CA LEU A 7 39.98 37.47 -36.41
C LEU A 7 38.75 36.87 -35.70
N LEU A 8 38.94 36.28 -34.52
CA LEU A 8 38.67 36.81 -33.18
C LEU A 8 37.18 36.84 -32.73
N ILE A 9 36.88 35.92 -31.81
CA ILE A 9 36.16 36.08 -30.52
C ILE A 9 34.85 36.90 -30.51
N ALA A 10 33.75 36.25 -30.13
CA ALA A 10 32.77 36.81 -29.19
C ALA A 10 31.93 35.70 -28.55
N SER A 11 31.98 35.65 -27.21
CA SER A 11 31.17 34.79 -26.34
C SER A 11 29.68 34.98 -26.56
N SER A 12 28.91 33.90 -26.40
CA SER A 12 27.51 33.99 -25.97
C SER A 12 27.19 32.79 -25.10
N ALA A 13 27.22 33.02 -23.77
CA ALA A 13 26.62 32.13 -22.81
C ALA A 13 25.09 32.24 -22.97
N MET A 14 24.44 31.16 -23.38
CA MET A 14 22.98 31.10 -23.44
C MET A 14 22.43 30.88 -22.04
N ALA A 15 21.89 31.94 -21.43
CA ALA A 15 21.06 31.85 -20.25
C ALA A 15 19.71 31.23 -20.64
N LEU A 16 19.42 30.02 -20.17
CA LEU A 16 18.09 29.41 -20.29
C LEU A 16 17.15 30.07 -19.28
N SER A 17 16.39 31.04 -19.77
CA SER A 17 15.26 31.64 -19.06
C SER A 17 14.10 30.65 -19.05
N GLY A 18 13.82 30.07 -17.89
CA GLY A 18 12.60 29.32 -17.64
C GLY A 18 11.41 30.25 -17.42
N CYS A 19 10.27 29.93 -18.03
CA CYS A 19 8.94 30.30 -17.52
C CYS A 19 7.94 29.25 -18.02
N GLY A 20 7.11 28.76 -17.11
CA GLY A 20 6.47 27.46 -17.20
C GLY A 20 5.09 27.43 -17.85
N LEU A 21 4.60 26.19 -17.95
CA LEU A 21 3.19 25.79 -17.88
C LEU A 21 3.17 24.27 -17.91
N LEU A 22 3.50 23.64 -16.79
CA LEU A 22 3.22 22.22 -16.58
C LEU A 22 1.86 22.14 -15.87
N LEU A 23 0.85 21.71 -16.62
CA LEU A 23 -0.38 21.15 -16.08
C LEU A 23 -0.02 19.83 -15.39
N ALA A 24 0.48 19.89 -14.16
CA ALA A 24 0.54 18.73 -13.29
C ALA A 24 -0.87 18.54 -12.71
N GLY A 25 -1.71 17.82 -13.44
CA GLY A 25 -2.84 17.15 -12.81
C GLY A 25 -2.24 16.15 -11.82
N THR A 26 -2.23 16.49 -10.54
CA THR A 26 -2.12 15.51 -9.47
C THR A 26 -3.42 14.75 -9.48
N GLY A 27 -3.49 13.70 -10.31
CA GLY A 27 -4.30 12.56 -9.93
C GLY A 27 -3.67 12.05 -8.64
N GLU A 28 -4.32 12.32 -7.52
CA GLU A 28 -4.11 11.59 -6.28
C GLU A 28 -4.44 10.13 -6.63
N ALA A 29 -3.43 9.38 -7.06
CA ALA A 29 -3.52 7.94 -7.07
C ALA A 29 -3.47 7.54 -5.61
N THR A 30 -4.63 7.28 -5.03
CA THR A 30 -4.71 6.64 -3.71
C THR A 30 -3.96 5.32 -3.85
N SER A 31 -2.73 5.25 -3.33
CA SER A 31 -1.92 4.05 -3.53
C SER A 31 -2.49 2.94 -2.67
N ALA A 32 -2.81 1.82 -3.31
CA ALA A 32 -3.17 0.61 -2.61
C ALA A 32 -1.91 -0.01 -1.97
N GLY A 33 -1.87 -0.07 -0.64
CA GLY A 33 -0.82 -0.77 0.11
C GLY A 33 -1.27 -2.19 0.46
N SER A 34 -0.39 -3.19 0.35
CA SER A 34 -0.69 -4.59 0.72
C SER A 34 0.42 -5.24 1.53
N VAL A 35 0.05 -6.00 2.57
CA VAL A 35 0.93 -6.79 3.42
C VAL A 35 0.40 -8.21 3.60
N THR A 36 1.28 -9.21 3.51
CA THR A 36 0.96 -10.58 3.91
C THR A 36 1.02 -10.68 5.44
N LEU A 37 -0.07 -11.12 6.06
CA LEU A 37 -0.15 -11.39 7.50
C LEU A 37 -0.10 -12.88 7.77
N LEU A 38 0.71 -13.27 8.76
CA LEU A 38 0.77 -14.63 9.28
C LEU A 38 0.11 -14.70 10.66
N LYS A 39 -0.53 -15.82 10.97
CA LYS A 39 -1.16 -16.09 12.29
C LYS A 39 -0.23 -15.92 13.49
N GLY A 40 1.08 -16.16 13.30
CA GLY A 40 2.07 -15.99 14.36
C GLY A 40 2.47 -14.53 14.64
N GLU A 41 2.07 -13.58 13.79
CA GLU A 41 2.46 -12.17 13.88
C GLU A 41 1.39 -11.30 14.52
N VAL A 42 0.12 -11.75 14.52
CA VAL A 42 -1.02 -11.00 15.07
C VAL A 42 -1.73 -11.84 16.13
N ASP A 43 -1.84 -11.29 17.35
CA ASP A 43 -2.55 -11.91 18.47
C ASP A 43 -3.59 -10.95 19.06
N PRO A 44 -4.88 -11.35 19.16
CA PRO A 44 -5.45 -12.63 18.72
C PRO A 44 -5.65 -12.67 17.20
N TRP A 45 -5.31 -13.81 16.58
CA TRP A 45 -5.55 -14.02 15.15
C TRP A 45 -7.04 -14.21 14.85
N PRO A 46 -7.68 -13.33 14.05
CA PRO A 46 -9.14 -13.34 13.90
C PRO A 46 -9.66 -14.25 12.79
N PHE A 47 -8.78 -14.96 12.09
CA PHE A 47 -9.15 -15.79 10.94
C PHE A 47 -8.95 -17.29 11.20
N THR A 48 -9.63 -18.14 10.43
CA THR A 48 -9.46 -19.61 10.50
C THR A 48 -8.30 -20.11 9.65
N VAL A 49 -7.81 -19.28 8.73
CA VAL A 49 -6.67 -19.55 7.84
C VAL A 49 -5.35 -19.24 8.54
N GLU A 50 -4.23 -19.76 8.06
CA GLU A 50 -2.92 -19.52 8.72
C GLU A 50 -2.23 -18.24 8.24
N GLU A 51 -2.60 -17.74 7.04
CA GLU A 51 -2.05 -16.53 6.44
C GLU A 51 -3.04 -15.91 5.45
N GLY A 52 -2.79 -14.66 5.06
CA GLY A 52 -3.46 -14.01 3.94
C GLY A 52 -2.99 -12.57 3.73
N ASP A 53 -3.38 -11.97 2.62
CA ASP A 53 -2.92 -10.66 2.20
C ASP A 53 -3.92 -9.58 2.63
N LEU A 54 -3.51 -8.73 3.56
CA LEU A 54 -4.24 -7.53 3.95
C LEU A 54 -3.88 -6.40 3.00
N ALA A 55 -4.88 -5.80 2.36
CA ALA A 55 -4.69 -4.65 1.50
C ALA A 55 -5.63 -3.51 1.88
N CYS A 56 -5.18 -2.28 1.67
CA CYS A 56 -6.05 -1.12 1.72
C CYS A 56 -6.02 -0.36 0.40
N GLU A 57 -7.20 -0.10 -0.17
CA GLU A 57 -7.43 0.78 -1.31
C GLU A 57 -8.57 1.75 -0.95
N ASP A 58 -8.38 3.07 -1.08
CA ASP A 58 -9.45 4.06 -0.79
C ASP A 58 -10.18 3.88 0.57
N GLU A 59 -9.43 3.60 1.64
CA GLU A 59 -9.96 3.30 2.98
C GLU A 59 -10.76 1.98 3.07
N GLU A 60 -10.75 1.17 2.03
CA GLU A 60 -11.32 -0.17 1.97
C GLU A 60 -10.30 -1.20 2.41
N VAL A 61 -10.46 -1.73 3.62
CA VAL A 61 -9.58 -2.79 4.12
C VAL A 61 -10.10 -4.14 3.67
N THR A 62 -9.29 -4.84 2.87
CA THR A 62 -9.61 -6.16 2.34
C THR A 62 -8.61 -7.19 2.81
N PHE A 63 -9.04 -8.45 2.87
CA PHE A 63 -8.21 -9.59 3.18
C PHE A 63 -8.38 -10.65 2.11
N THR A 64 -7.29 -11.01 1.44
CA THR A 64 -7.30 -12.00 0.37
C THR A 64 -6.68 -13.30 0.85
N VAL A 65 -7.40 -14.40 0.67
CA VAL A 65 -6.92 -15.75 0.96
C VAL A 65 -7.40 -16.72 -0.10
N ASP A 66 -6.53 -17.62 -0.55
CA ASP A 66 -6.82 -18.60 -1.61
C ASP A 66 -7.45 -17.98 -2.87
N GLY A 67 -7.08 -16.75 -3.20
CA GLY A 67 -7.61 -15.99 -4.34
C GLY A 67 -9.02 -15.41 -4.14
N THR A 68 -9.58 -15.49 -2.93
CA THR A 68 -10.84 -14.83 -2.56
C THR A 68 -10.56 -13.62 -1.69
N THR A 69 -11.07 -12.46 -2.11
CA THR A 69 -10.94 -11.20 -1.38
C THR A 69 -12.20 -10.95 -0.55
N TYR A 70 -12.03 -10.69 0.74
CA TYR A 70 -13.10 -10.38 1.69
C TYR A 70 -12.98 -8.96 2.20
N GLY A 71 -14.11 -8.29 2.43
CA GLY A 71 -14.13 -6.93 2.96
C GLY A 71 -14.14 -6.92 4.50
N LEU A 72 -13.09 -6.39 5.13
CA LEU A 72 -13.00 -6.38 6.60
C LEU A 72 -13.84 -5.25 7.22
N ASN A 73 -13.93 -4.10 6.56
CA ASN A 73 -14.68 -2.93 7.04
C ASN A 73 -15.94 -2.65 6.20
N ASP A 74 -16.78 -1.71 6.68
CA ASP A 74 -18.03 -1.36 6.00
C ASP A 74 -17.85 -0.76 4.61
N ALA A 75 -16.70 -0.14 4.33
CA ALA A 75 -16.39 0.38 3.00
C ALA A 75 -16.18 -0.78 2.03
N ALA A 76 -15.23 -1.66 2.34
CA ALA A 76 -14.91 -2.84 1.53
C ALA A 76 -16.10 -3.78 1.33
N ARG A 77 -16.94 -3.98 2.36
CA ARG A 77 -18.14 -4.85 2.28
C ARG A 77 -19.21 -4.36 1.30
N ARG A 78 -19.12 -3.13 0.77
CA ARG A 78 -20.01 -2.66 -0.29
C ARG A 78 -19.73 -3.34 -1.63
N HIS A 79 -18.50 -3.82 -1.81
CA HIS A 79 -18.00 -4.36 -3.06
C HIS A 79 -17.48 -5.79 -2.93
N GLN A 80 -17.08 -6.21 -1.72
CA GLN A 80 -16.52 -7.52 -1.42
C GLN A 80 -17.43 -8.34 -0.49
N PRO A 81 -17.34 -9.69 -0.54
CA PRO A 81 -18.06 -10.56 0.39
C PRO A 81 -17.62 -10.36 1.85
N ASP A 82 -18.52 -10.68 2.76
CA ASP A 82 -18.29 -10.64 4.20
C ASP A 82 -17.30 -11.75 4.65
N PRO A 83 -16.37 -11.46 5.58
CA PRO A 83 -15.35 -12.41 6.03
C PRO A 83 -15.86 -13.46 7.02
N ALA A 84 -17.16 -13.46 7.40
CA ALA A 84 -17.74 -14.44 8.31
C ALA A 84 -17.39 -15.92 8.04
N PRO A 85 -17.26 -16.40 6.77
CA PRO A 85 -16.86 -17.78 6.50
C PRO A 85 -15.43 -18.13 6.95
N ILE A 86 -14.54 -17.13 7.00
CA ILE A 86 -13.13 -17.30 7.38
C ILE A 86 -12.83 -16.72 8.77
N GLN A 87 -13.82 -16.19 9.48
CA GLN A 87 -13.63 -15.56 10.78
C GLN A 87 -13.66 -16.58 11.91
N ALA A 88 -12.63 -16.56 12.75
CA ALA A 88 -12.49 -17.45 13.89
C ALA A 88 -13.50 -17.12 14.99
N ASP A 89 -14.00 -18.16 15.66
CA ASP A 89 -14.79 -18.02 16.88
C ASP A 89 -13.91 -17.57 18.04
N ASP A 90 -14.44 -16.70 18.90
CA ASP A 90 -13.74 -16.25 20.10
C ASP A 90 -13.77 -17.38 21.16
N PRO A 91 -12.61 -17.95 21.55
CA PRO A 91 -12.55 -18.98 22.57
C PRO A 91 -12.91 -18.47 23.97
N GLN A 92 -12.81 -17.16 24.23
CA GLN A 92 -13.18 -16.54 25.49
C GLN A 92 -14.69 -16.29 25.60
N THR A 93 -15.37 -16.12 24.46
CA THR A 93 -16.78 -15.73 24.41
C THR A 93 -17.55 -16.64 23.44
N PRO A 94 -18.15 -17.74 23.93
CA PRO A 94 -18.88 -18.67 23.09
C PRO A 94 -19.99 -18.01 22.29
N GLY A 95 -20.03 -18.26 20.98
CA GLY A 95 -21.04 -17.73 20.07
C GLY A 95 -20.72 -16.35 19.49
N THR A 96 -19.55 -15.78 19.79
CA THR A 96 -19.05 -14.57 19.13
C THR A 96 -17.81 -14.87 18.30
N LYS A 97 -17.50 -13.95 17.38
CA LYS A 97 -16.29 -13.98 16.56
C LYS A 97 -15.20 -13.12 17.18
N ILE A 98 -13.93 -13.45 16.90
CA ILE A 98 -12.80 -12.59 17.29
C ILE A 98 -12.94 -11.25 16.56
N SER A 99 -12.71 -10.14 17.27
CA SER A 99 -12.82 -8.80 16.69
C SER A 99 -11.81 -8.59 15.57
N LEU A 100 -12.28 -8.03 14.46
CA LEU A 100 -11.45 -7.60 13.33
C LEU A 100 -10.86 -6.20 13.55
N GLU A 101 -11.22 -5.50 14.64
CA GLU A 101 -10.85 -4.10 14.87
C GLU A 101 -9.33 -3.86 14.84
N HIS A 102 -8.56 -4.78 15.41
CA HIS A 102 -7.09 -4.69 15.41
C HIS A 102 -6.52 -4.75 14.00
N VAL A 103 -6.87 -5.79 13.23
CA VAL A 103 -6.39 -5.97 11.84
C VAL A 103 -6.93 -4.90 10.90
N ILE A 104 -8.13 -4.37 11.13
CA ILE A 104 -8.66 -3.23 10.38
C ILE A 104 -7.84 -1.98 10.69
N THR A 105 -7.49 -1.73 11.94
CA THR A 105 -6.69 -0.57 12.34
C THR A 105 -5.28 -0.63 11.74
N GLU A 106 -4.64 -1.80 11.78
CA GLU A 106 -3.35 -2.03 11.10
C GLU A 106 -3.49 -1.87 9.59
N GLY A 107 -4.54 -2.44 8.98
CA GLY A 107 -4.90 -2.27 7.57
C GLY A 107 -5.00 -0.82 7.14
N LEU A 108 -5.69 -0.01 7.96
CA LEU A 108 -5.89 1.40 7.70
C LEU A 108 -4.59 2.20 7.76
N ALA A 109 -3.61 1.77 8.55
CA ALA A 109 -2.29 2.41 8.58
C ALA A 109 -1.52 2.26 7.25
N PHE A 110 -1.86 1.25 6.45
CA PHE A 110 -1.27 1.04 5.12
C PHE A 110 -1.95 1.86 4.02
N CYS A 111 -3.13 2.42 4.25
CA CYS A 111 -3.80 3.29 3.27
C CYS A 111 -2.96 4.57 3.05
N GLY A 112 -2.55 4.83 1.81
CA GLY A 112 -1.85 6.06 1.44
C GLY A 112 -0.35 6.09 1.76
N ASN A 113 0.26 4.95 2.12
CA ASN A 113 1.70 4.80 2.26
C ASN A 113 2.23 3.76 1.28
N ASP A 114 2.63 4.18 0.06
CA ASP A 114 3.29 3.33 -0.94
C ASP A 114 4.58 2.65 -0.41
N ASP A 115 5.17 3.19 0.67
CA ASP A 115 6.43 2.73 1.25
C ASP A 115 6.27 1.64 2.33
N ALA A 116 5.04 1.28 2.70
CA ALA A 116 4.79 0.18 3.64
C ALA A 116 4.79 -1.18 2.93
N SER A 117 5.82 -1.43 2.12
CA SER A 117 6.16 -2.80 1.78
C SER A 117 6.49 -3.52 3.10
N PRO A 118 5.86 -4.66 3.43
CA PRO A 118 6.30 -5.43 4.58
C PRO A 118 7.77 -5.79 4.37
N GLN A 119 8.64 -5.29 5.26
CA GLN A 119 9.99 -5.81 5.30
C GLN A 119 9.85 -7.29 5.67
N PRO A 120 10.43 -8.24 4.91
CA PRO A 120 10.43 -9.64 5.32
C PRO A 120 10.97 -9.71 6.76
N PRO A 121 10.39 -10.56 7.63
CA PRO A 121 10.80 -10.64 9.02
C PRO A 121 12.31 -10.80 9.05
N THR A 122 12.99 -9.82 9.65
CA THR A 122 14.45 -9.87 9.75
C THR A 122 14.80 -11.15 10.51
N PRO A 123 15.65 -12.04 9.97
CA PRO A 123 16.01 -13.26 10.66
C PRO A 123 16.65 -12.88 12.01
N MET A 124 16.03 -13.31 13.11
CA MET A 124 16.59 -13.13 14.45
C MET A 124 17.99 -13.77 14.51
N PRO A 125 19.03 -13.08 15.00
CA PRO A 125 20.32 -13.70 15.23
C PRO A 125 20.19 -14.67 16.42
N GLY A 126 20.55 -15.94 16.17
CA GLY A 126 20.60 -17.00 17.19
C GLY A 126 21.77 -16.86 18.16
#